data_AF-A0A1S2TLG3-F1
#
_entry.id   AF-A0A1S2TLG3-F1
#
_cell.length_a   1.000
_cell.length_b   1.000
_cell.length_c   1.000
_cell.angle_alpha   90.00
_cell.angle_beta   90.00
_cell.angle_gamma   90.00
#
_symmetry.space_group_name_H-M   'P 1'
#
loop_
_entity.id
_entity.type
_entity.pdbx_description
1 polymer ?
#
loop_
_entity_poly.entity_id
_entity_poly.type
_entity_poly.pdbx_seq_one_letter_code
_entity_poly.pdbx_strand_id
1 'polypeptide(L)'
;MTKAGNPFVSSDDHLLATDLKNNLSLLDAFKKDGQLTQASLLEIAKEEPSSSKVSERTIMLAREILNRPRLNEAILEKGGKITHDSLGKAADLQVGNTNPNTQSADPFHAKTDAQVVQIFRGMFDDLRDKSEDRTFFFEKHRYVKKDTIIEMSKDPDQTDKNGEPLRDARTGFPLKKYSEQQVYLAKNLMERPGLMASLDSSKANGHNIFGSHNDDGWLKNYSLDRWLKNDKEEKGR
;
A
#
# COMPACT_ATOMS: atom_id res chain seq x y z
N MET A 1 -28.70 -22.90 12.69
CA MET A 1 -27.63 -23.16 11.69
C MET A 1 -26.39 -22.44 12.18
N THR A 2 -25.27 -23.14 12.35
CA THR A 2 -23.97 -22.54 12.63
C THR A 2 -23.58 -21.69 11.42
N LYS A 3 -23.25 -20.40 11.64
CA LYS A 3 -22.71 -19.54 10.58
C LYS A 3 -21.40 -20.18 10.13
N ALA A 4 -21.35 -20.73 8.92
CA ALA A 4 -20.11 -21.21 8.36
C ALA A 4 -19.10 -20.05 8.34
N GLY A 5 -17.86 -20.31 8.76
CA GLY A 5 -16.81 -19.29 8.69
C GLY A 5 -16.57 -18.83 7.25
N ASN A 6 -16.06 -17.62 7.07
CA ASN A 6 -15.75 -17.11 5.74
C ASN A 6 -14.62 -17.97 5.11
N PRO A 7 -14.85 -18.70 4.00
CA PRO A 7 -13.88 -19.64 3.44
C PRO A 7 -12.65 -18.93 2.83
N PHE A 8 -12.72 -17.61 2.66
CA PHE A 8 -11.68 -16.81 2.03
C PHE A 8 -10.60 -16.32 3.02
N VAL A 9 -10.78 -16.49 4.32
CA VAL A 9 -9.88 -15.93 5.35
C VAL A 9 -8.42 -16.34 5.16
N SER A 10 -8.16 -17.59 4.76
CA SER A 10 -6.82 -18.11 4.51
C SER A 10 -6.34 -17.92 3.06
N SER A 11 -7.20 -17.45 2.16
CA SER A 11 -6.85 -17.27 0.74
C SER A 11 -5.92 -16.08 0.56
N ASP A 12 -5.07 -16.13 -0.47
CA ASP A 12 -4.28 -14.98 -0.89
C ASP A 12 -5.13 -13.92 -1.59
N ASP A 13 -4.67 -12.67 -1.54
CA ASP A 13 -5.33 -11.52 -2.11
C ASP A 13 -5.57 -11.65 -3.63
N HIS A 14 -4.58 -12.17 -4.36
CA HIS A 14 -4.71 -12.38 -5.80
C HIS A 14 -5.84 -13.35 -6.17
N LEU A 15 -6.10 -14.37 -5.34
CA LEU A 15 -7.21 -15.30 -5.55
C LEU A 15 -8.54 -14.61 -5.33
N LEU A 16 -8.65 -13.71 -4.35
CA LEU A 16 -9.86 -12.92 -4.13
C LEU A 16 -10.14 -11.97 -5.29
N ALA A 17 -9.09 -11.30 -5.79
CA ALA A 17 -9.19 -10.45 -6.97
C ALA A 17 -9.62 -11.26 -8.21
N THR A 18 -9.06 -12.46 -8.40
CA THR A 18 -9.41 -13.38 -9.49
C THR A 18 -10.85 -13.85 -9.39
N ASP A 19 -11.29 -14.26 -8.20
CA ASP A 19 -12.67 -14.70 -7.97
C ASP A 19 -13.65 -13.55 -8.23
N LEU A 20 -13.34 -12.32 -7.80
CA LEU A 20 -14.21 -11.18 -8.08
C LEU A 20 -14.25 -10.83 -9.56
N LYS A 21 -13.10 -10.88 -10.24
CA LYS A 21 -12.97 -10.65 -11.69
C LYS A 21 -13.83 -11.62 -12.49
N ASN A 22 -13.76 -12.91 -12.16
CA ASN A 22 -14.50 -13.96 -12.86
C ASN A 22 -16.02 -13.85 -12.65
N ASN A 23 -16.46 -13.23 -11.55
CA ASN A 23 -17.86 -13.05 -11.21
C ASN A 23 -18.38 -11.64 -11.46
N LEU A 24 -17.61 -10.78 -12.13
CA LEU A 24 -17.91 -9.34 -12.23
C LEU A 24 -19.26 -9.05 -12.91
N SER A 25 -19.65 -9.85 -13.91
CA SER A 25 -20.93 -9.73 -14.61
C SER A 25 -22.14 -10.05 -13.72
N LEU A 26 -21.96 -10.87 -12.68
CA LEU A 26 -23.01 -11.20 -11.72
C LEU A 26 -23.30 -10.06 -10.76
N LEU A 27 -22.46 -9.02 -10.74
CA LEU A 27 -22.58 -7.87 -9.83
C LEU A 27 -23.27 -6.66 -10.49
N ASP A 28 -23.81 -6.83 -11.69
CA ASP A 28 -24.44 -5.74 -12.46
C ASP A 28 -25.56 -5.03 -11.67
N ALA A 29 -26.28 -5.77 -10.83
CA ALA A 29 -27.35 -5.22 -9.98
C ALA A 29 -26.84 -4.22 -8.92
N PHE A 30 -25.54 -4.17 -8.65
CA PHE A 30 -24.90 -3.29 -7.66
C PHE A 30 -24.10 -2.14 -8.30
N LYS A 31 -24.15 -2.02 -9.62
CA LYS A 31 -23.54 -0.90 -10.33
C LYS A 31 -24.30 0.39 -10.04
N LYS A 32 -23.56 1.46 -9.77
CA LYS A 32 -24.07 2.84 -9.70
C LYS A 32 -23.54 3.59 -10.92
N ASP A 33 -24.43 4.20 -11.70
CA ASP A 33 -24.08 4.86 -12.96
C ASP A 33 -23.25 3.96 -13.91
N GLY A 34 -23.61 2.67 -13.94
CA GLY A 34 -22.93 1.65 -14.76
C GLY A 34 -21.58 1.17 -14.21
N GLN A 35 -21.18 1.60 -13.01
CA GLN A 35 -19.85 1.33 -12.45
C GLN A 35 -19.94 0.61 -11.10
N LEU A 36 -19.04 -0.35 -10.89
CA LEU A 36 -18.80 -0.90 -9.56
C LEU A 36 -17.82 0.00 -8.82
N THR A 37 -18.09 0.21 -7.54
CA THR A 37 -17.26 1.03 -6.65
C THR A 37 -17.07 0.29 -5.33
N GLN A 38 -16.24 0.85 -4.44
CA GLN A 38 -16.18 0.36 -3.07
C GLN A 38 -17.55 0.37 -2.37
N ALA A 39 -18.41 1.35 -2.68
CA ALA A 39 -19.78 1.40 -2.15
C ALA A 39 -20.62 0.21 -2.62
N SER A 40 -20.43 -0.24 -3.86
CA SER A 40 -21.07 -1.46 -4.38
C SER A 40 -20.64 -2.70 -3.59
N LEU A 41 -19.35 -2.83 -3.26
CA LEU A 41 -18.87 -3.94 -2.41
C LEU A 41 -19.46 -3.87 -1.00
N LEU A 42 -19.57 -2.67 -0.42
CA LEU A 42 -20.21 -2.47 0.88
C LEU A 42 -21.69 -2.86 0.86
N GLU A 43 -22.40 -2.62 -0.24
CA GLU A 43 -23.78 -3.07 -0.42
C GLU A 43 -23.86 -4.59 -0.50
N ILE A 44 -23.05 -5.22 -1.36
CA ILE A 44 -22.97 -6.69 -1.48
C ILE A 44 -22.65 -7.35 -0.14
N ALA A 45 -21.72 -6.78 0.63
CA ALA A 45 -21.33 -7.33 1.93
C ALA A 45 -22.45 -7.26 2.99
N LYS A 46 -23.44 -6.37 2.82
CA LYS A 46 -24.60 -6.23 3.71
C LYS A 46 -25.78 -7.12 3.32
N GLU A 47 -25.74 -7.73 2.15
CA GLU A 47 -26.79 -8.63 1.68
C GLU A 47 -26.96 -9.83 2.62
N GLU A 48 -28.21 -10.29 2.72
CA GLU A 48 -28.57 -11.50 3.45
C GLU A 48 -28.52 -12.72 2.50
N PRO A 49 -27.72 -13.76 2.79
CA PRO A 49 -27.54 -14.90 1.89
C PRO A 49 -28.84 -15.59 1.45
N SER A 50 -29.89 -15.57 2.29
CA SER A 50 -31.16 -16.25 2.02
C SER A 50 -32.07 -15.51 1.05
N SER A 51 -31.83 -14.23 0.77
CA SER A 51 -32.69 -13.39 -0.06
C SER A 51 -31.93 -12.53 -1.07
N SER A 52 -30.61 -12.66 -1.13
CA SER A 52 -29.76 -11.84 -2.01
C SER A 52 -29.88 -12.22 -3.48
N LYS A 53 -29.57 -11.23 -4.33
CA LYS A 53 -29.41 -11.40 -5.78
C LYS A 53 -28.11 -12.10 -6.17
N VAL A 54 -27.16 -12.24 -5.23
CA VAL A 54 -25.87 -12.91 -5.45
C VAL A 54 -25.69 -14.07 -4.48
N SER A 55 -24.80 -15.00 -4.81
CA SER A 55 -24.54 -16.17 -3.97
C SER A 55 -23.97 -15.78 -2.60
N GLU A 56 -24.18 -16.62 -1.59
CA GLU A 56 -23.53 -16.48 -0.26
C GLU A 56 -22.00 -16.36 -0.39
N ARG A 57 -21.41 -17.13 -1.31
CA ARG A 57 -19.97 -17.08 -1.59
C ARG A 57 -19.54 -15.68 -2.07
N THR A 58 -20.32 -15.04 -2.94
CA THR A 58 -20.05 -13.67 -3.42
C THR A 58 -20.13 -12.64 -2.28
N ILE A 59 -21.10 -12.80 -1.39
CA ILE A 59 -21.24 -11.94 -0.20
C ILE A 59 -20.02 -12.11 0.73
N MET A 60 -19.60 -13.35 0.98
CA MET A 60 -18.42 -13.66 1.79
C MET A 60 -17.12 -13.14 1.15
N LEU A 61 -17.01 -13.22 -0.18
CA LEU A 61 -15.89 -12.65 -0.93
C LEU A 61 -15.81 -11.13 -0.76
N ALA A 62 -16.94 -10.42 -0.94
CA ALA A 62 -16.97 -8.98 -0.76
C ALA A 62 -16.61 -8.57 0.68
N ARG A 63 -17.12 -9.30 1.69
CA ARG A 63 -16.75 -9.09 3.09
C ARG A 63 -15.26 -9.29 3.33
N GLU A 64 -14.66 -10.33 2.75
CA GLU A 64 -13.23 -10.58 2.90
C GLU A 64 -12.38 -9.50 2.23
N ILE A 65 -12.72 -9.09 1.00
CA ILE A 65 -12.02 -8.01 0.29
C ILE A 65 -12.07 -6.71 1.10
N LEU A 66 -13.24 -6.34 1.64
CA LEU A 66 -13.39 -5.15 2.47
C LEU A 66 -12.60 -5.22 3.78
N ASN A 67 -12.42 -6.42 4.34
CA ASN A 67 -11.60 -6.68 5.53
C ASN A 67 -10.09 -6.61 5.24
N ARG A 68 -9.67 -6.47 3.98
CA ARG A 68 -8.28 -6.37 3.55
C ARG A 68 -8.02 -4.99 2.94
N PRO A 69 -7.65 -3.97 3.74
CA PRO A 69 -7.52 -2.60 3.26
C PRO A 69 -6.58 -2.47 2.05
N ARG A 70 -5.47 -3.19 2.06
CA ARG A 70 -4.49 -3.20 0.96
C ARG A 70 -5.09 -3.72 -0.35
N LEU A 71 -5.73 -4.89 -0.35
CA LEU A 71 -6.45 -5.40 -1.53
C LEU A 71 -7.57 -4.47 -1.96
N ASN A 72 -8.41 -4.02 -1.01
CA ASN A 72 -9.53 -3.12 -1.27
C ASN A 72 -9.09 -1.82 -1.94
N GLU A 73 -7.90 -1.29 -1.63
CA GLU A 73 -7.32 -0.15 -2.34
C GLU A 73 -6.74 -0.52 -3.71
N ALA A 74 -6.09 -1.68 -3.82
CA ALA A 74 -5.44 -2.14 -5.05
C ALA A 74 -6.42 -2.38 -6.20
N ILE A 75 -7.65 -2.83 -5.90
CA ILE A 75 -8.69 -3.09 -6.91
C ILE A 75 -9.39 -1.81 -7.41
N LEU A 76 -9.09 -0.65 -6.83
CA LEU A 76 -9.68 0.62 -7.24
C LEU A 76 -8.81 1.29 -8.31
N GLU A 77 -9.44 1.82 -9.36
CA GLU A 77 -8.82 2.72 -10.32
C GLU A 77 -9.33 4.17 -10.15
N LYS A 78 -8.93 5.05 -11.07
CA LYS A 78 -9.30 6.47 -11.07
C LYS A 78 -10.82 6.66 -11.04
N GLY A 79 -11.29 7.50 -10.11
CA GLY A 79 -12.69 7.70 -9.82
C GLY A 79 -13.29 6.67 -8.85
N GLY A 80 -12.46 5.88 -8.16
CA GLY A 80 -12.92 4.88 -7.18
C GLY A 80 -13.64 3.69 -7.80
N LYS A 81 -13.36 3.38 -9.07
CA LYS A 81 -14.03 2.33 -9.83
C LYS A 81 -13.35 0.99 -9.64
N ILE A 82 -14.11 -0.09 -9.76
CA ILE A 82 -13.62 -1.46 -9.83
C ILE A 82 -13.92 -1.96 -11.24
N THR A 83 -12.87 -2.28 -11.98
CA THR A 83 -12.96 -2.73 -13.37
C THR A 83 -12.34 -4.11 -13.52
N HIS A 84 -12.60 -4.75 -14.66
CA HIS A 84 -11.94 -6.00 -15.00
C HIS A 84 -10.41 -5.84 -15.04
N ASP A 85 -9.92 -4.68 -15.50
CA ASP A 85 -8.49 -4.38 -15.58
C ASP A 85 -7.86 -4.11 -14.22
N SER A 86 -8.53 -3.36 -13.33
CA SER A 86 -8.03 -3.13 -11.97
C SER A 86 -7.97 -4.43 -11.18
N LEU A 87 -8.96 -5.31 -11.35
CA LEU A 87 -8.96 -6.64 -10.76
C LEU A 87 -7.91 -7.56 -11.38
N GLY A 88 -7.68 -7.48 -12.69
CA GLY A 88 -6.60 -8.20 -13.37
C GLY A 88 -5.23 -7.83 -12.79
N LYS A 89 -4.95 -6.53 -12.67
CA LYS A 89 -3.70 -6.06 -12.04
C LYS A 89 -3.57 -6.53 -10.60
N ALA A 90 -4.64 -6.48 -9.82
CA ALA A 90 -4.61 -6.98 -8.44
C ALA A 90 -4.38 -8.50 -8.37
N ALA A 91 -4.99 -9.26 -9.28
CA ALA A 91 -4.78 -10.70 -9.42
C ALA A 91 -3.35 -11.07 -9.85
N ASP A 92 -2.66 -10.19 -10.57
CA ASP A 92 -1.27 -10.45 -10.98
C ASP A 92 -0.25 -10.04 -9.90
N LEU A 93 -0.59 -9.03 -9.09
CA LEU A 93 0.39 -8.30 -8.27
C LEU A 93 0.20 -8.43 -6.74
N GLN A 94 -1.00 -8.76 -6.25
CA GLN A 94 -1.27 -8.86 -4.80
C GLN A 94 -1.05 -10.29 -4.28
N VAL A 95 0.22 -10.69 -4.19
CA VAL A 95 0.61 -12.00 -3.66
C VAL A 95 0.59 -12.00 -2.12
N GLY A 96 0.19 -13.13 -1.53
CA GLY A 96 0.08 -13.30 -0.09
C GLY A 96 -1.26 -12.86 0.49
N ASN A 97 -1.39 -12.98 1.81
CA ASN A 97 -2.62 -12.73 2.55
C ASN A 97 -2.47 -11.47 3.40
N THR A 98 -3.17 -10.37 3.03
CA THR A 98 -3.11 -9.12 3.78
C THR A 98 -4.25 -8.97 4.79
N ASN A 99 -4.89 -10.06 5.21
CA ASN A 99 -5.89 -10.02 6.27
C ASN A 99 -5.25 -9.52 7.57
N PRO A 100 -5.80 -8.46 8.22
CA PRO A 100 -5.26 -7.91 9.46
C PRO A 100 -5.14 -8.92 10.62
N ASN A 101 -5.87 -10.03 10.56
CA ASN A 101 -5.85 -11.07 11.58
C ASN A 101 -4.84 -12.19 11.29
N THR A 102 -4.17 -12.16 10.12
CA THR A 102 -3.09 -13.09 9.81
C THR A 102 -1.86 -12.72 10.63
N GLN A 103 -1.20 -13.71 11.22
CA GLN A 103 0.06 -13.48 11.93
C GLN A 103 1.14 -13.05 10.93
N SER A 104 1.69 -11.85 11.12
CA SER A 104 2.76 -11.31 10.29
C SER A 104 3.78 -10.60 11.17
N ALA A 105 5.06 -10.76 10.83
CA ALA A 105 6.14 -9.99 11.44
C ALA A 105 6.17 -8.54 10.91
N ASP A 106 5.61 -8.31 9.72
CA ASP A 106 5.51 -6.97 9.14
C ASP A 106 4.29 -6.21 9.72
N PRO A 107 4.50 -5.14 10.52
CA PRO A 107 3.41 -4.36 11.11
C PRO A 107 2.60 -3.55 10.08
N PHE A 108 3.06 -3.49 8.83
CA PHE A 108 2.42 -2.76 7.75
C PHE A 108 1.72 -3.67 6.73
N HIS A 109 1.79 -5.00 6.87
CA HIS A 109 1.33 -5.95 5.84
C HIS A 109 -0.11 -5.70 5.36
N ALA A 110 -1.03 -5.39 6.29
CA ALA A 110 -2.44 -5.12 6.01
C ALA A 110 -2.76 -3.65 5.70
N LYS A 111 -1.80 -2.75 5.91
CA LYS A 111 -2.00 -1.31 5.69
C LYS A 111 -2.08 -0.98 4.21
N THR A 112 -2.86 0.03 3.87
CA THR A 112 -2.93 0.58 2.52
C THR A 112 -1.62 1.29 2.13
N ASP A 113 -1.42 1.55 0.85
CA ASP A 113 -0.26 2.31 0.38
C ASP A 113 -0.29 3.73 0.95
N ALA A 114 -1.47 4.35 0.98
CA ALA A 114 -1.65 5.66 1.61
C ALA A 114 -1.24 5.67 3.09
N GLN A 115 -1.57 4.63 3.85
CA GLN A 115 -1.16 4.52 5.25
C GLN A 115 0.36 4.33 5.38
N VAL A 116 0.99 3.52 4.53
CA VAL A 116 2.45 3.35 4.50
C VAL A 116 3.14 4.67 4.18
N VAL A 117 2.67 5.41 3.17
CA VAL A 117 3.22 6.72 2.79
C VAL A 117 3.01 7.75 3.89
N GLN A 118 1.87 7.74 4.58
CA GLN A 118 1.63 8.62 5.73
C GLN A 118 2.59 8.32 6.89
N ILE A 119 2.85 7.05 7.18
CA ILE A 119 3.83 6.64 8.20
C ILE A 119 5.24 7.11 7.80
N PHE A 120 5.64 6.88 6.54
CA PHE A 120 6.90 7.38 6.02
C PHE A 120 7.01 8.90 6.11
N ARG A 121 5.95 9.62 5.80
CA ARG A 121 5.89 11.07 5.91
C ARG A 121 6.08 11.56 7.35
N GLY A 122 5.61 10.79 8.33
CA GLY A 122 5.83 11.05 9.77
C GLY A 122 7.28 10.84 10.20
N MET A 123 7.99 9.88 9.60
CA MET A 123 9.41 9.59 9.87
C MET A 123 10.38 10.43 9.02
N PHE A 124 9.85 11.27 8.14
CA PHE A 124 10.62 12.01 7.16
C PHE A 124 11.71 12.87 7.81
N ASP A 125 11.40 13.48 8.95
CA ASP A 125 12.35 14.35 9.65
C ASP A 125 13.54 13.62 10.24
N ASP A 126 13.38 12.34 10.58
CA ASP A 126 14.45 11.50 11.13
C ASP A 126 15.35 10.95 10.03
N LEU A 127 14.79 10.74 8.84
CA LEU A 127 15.47 10.11 7.70
C LEU A 127 16.09 11.11 6.71
N ARG A 128 15.75 12.40 6.82
CA ARG A 128 16.17 13.42 5.85
C ARG A 128 17.66 13.68 5.86
N ASP A 129 18.17 14.04 4.70
CA ASP A 129 19.49 14.64 4.58
C ASP A 129 19.41 16.12 4.98
N LYS A 130 19.87 16.44 6.19
CA LYS A 130 19.82 17.81 6.73
C LYS A 130 20.68 18.79 5.94
N SER A 131 21.67 18.31 5.16
CA SER A 131 22.51 19.18 4.33
C SER A 131 21.76 19.73 3.11
N GLU A 132 20.68 19.06 2.71
CA GLU A 132 19.81 19.46 1.60
C GLU A 132 18.56 20.23 2.06
N ASP A 133 18.41 20.53 3.36
CA ASP A 133 17.27 21.32 3.85
C ASP A 133 17.29 22.72 3.20
N ARG A 134 16.19 23.07 2.51
CA ARG A 134 15.97 24.41 1.94
C ARG A 134 14.72 25.02 2.58
N THR A 135 14.72 26.34 2.73
CA THR A 135 13.54 27.10 3.14
C THR A 135 13.19 28.08 2.03
N PHE A 136 11.95 28.02 1.53
CA PHE A 136 11.44 28.93 0.51
C PHE A 136 10.07 29.44 0.93
N PHE A 137 9.89 30.77 0.99
CA PHE A 137 8.64 31.41 1.45
C PHE A 137 8.00 30.74 2.69
N PHE A 138 8.80 30.46 3.72
CA PHE A 138 8.41 29.80 4.98
C PHE A 138 8.10 28.29 4.89
N GLU A 139 8.11 27.70 3.70
CA GLU A 139 7.97 26.26 3.51
C GLU A 139 9.32 25.54 3.66
N LYS A 140 9.31 24.43 4.40
CA LYS A 140 10.49 23.56 4.57
C LYS A 140 10.52 22.54 3.44
N HIS A 141 11.51 22.65 2.58
CA HIS A 141 11.79 21.69 1.53
C HIS A 141 12.86 20.74 2.05
N ARG A 142 12.46 19.48 2.26
CA ARG A 142 13.28 18.45 2.88
C ARG A 142 13.35 17.25 1.96
N TYR A 143 14.47 16.56 2.01
CA TYR A 143 14.80 15.51 1.04
C TYR A 143 15.32 14.26 1.75
N VAL A 144 14.85 13.10 1.29
CA VAL A 144 15.36 11.78 1.69
C VAL A 144 15.91 11.09 0.44
N LYS A 145 17.15 10.62 0.47
CA LYS A 145 17.72 9.85 -0.66
C LYS A 145 16.97 8.53 -0.80
N LYS A 146 16.63 8.15 -2.03
CA LYS A 146 16.08 6.80 -2.31
C LYS A 146 17.06 5.71 -1.87
N ASP A 147 18.36 5.95 -2.00
CA ASP A 147 19.41 5.03 -1.52
C ASP A 147 19.33 4.76 -0.02
N THR A 148 18.92 5.73 0.80
CA THR A 148 18.67 5.51 2.24
C THR A 148 17.56 4.49 2.45
N ILE A 149 16.50 4.54 1.64
CA ILE A 149 15.39 3.59 1.71
C ILE A 149 15.82 2.21 1.20
N ILE A 150 16.58 2.14 0.11
CA ILE A 150 17.13 0.90 -0.45
C ILE A 150 18.10 0.23 0.54
N GLU A 151 18.93 1.02 1.23
CA GLU A 151 19.81 0.51 2.27
C GLU A 151 18.99 -0.01 3.45
N MET A 152 18.05 0.78 3.94
CA MET A 152 17.19 0.43 5.08
C MET A 152 16.37 -0.86 4.82
N SER A 153 15.91 -1.10 3.59
CA SER A 153 15.16 -2.33 3.24
C SER A 153 16.02 -3.59 3.28
N LYS A 154 17.35 -3.47 3.19
CA LYS A 154 18.29 -4.60 3.25
C LYS A 154 18.63 -5.04 4.68
N ASP A 155 18.13 -4.33 5.70
CA ASP A 155 18.38 -4.62 7.12
C ASP A 155 19.88 -4.77 7.47
N PRO A 156 20.74 -3.79 7.12
CA PRO A 156 22.17 -3.90 7.35
C PRO A 156 22.51 -3.84 8.84
N ASP A 157 23.59 -4.52 9.19
CA ASP A 157 24.22 -4.41 10.49
C ASP A 157 25.05 -3.11 10.57
N GLN A 158 25.23 -2.59 11.77
CA GLN A 158 26.21 -1.55 12.04
C GLN A 158 27.61 -2.12 11.89
N THR A 159 28.50 -1.38 11.25
CA THR A 159 29.88 -1.79 11.01
C THR A 159 30.87 -0.87 11.71
N ASP A 160 32.04 -1.41 12.06
CA ASP A 160 33.16 -0.62 12.53
C ASP A 160 33.90 0.07 11.37
N LYS A 161 35.02 0.73 11.67
CA LYS A 161 35.84 1.43 10.66
C LYS A 161 36.47 0.49 9.62
N ASN A 162 36.52 -0.81 9.89
CA ASN A 162 37.06 -1.83 8.99
C ASN A 162 35.95 -2.54 8.19
N GLY A 163 34.68 -2.21 8.46
CA GLY A 163 33.53 -2.86 7.81
C GLY A 163 33.02 -4.10 8.53
N GLU A 164 33.55 -4.42 9.72
CA GLU A 164 33.14 -5.61 10.47
C GLU A 164 31.87 -5.34 11.29
N PRO A 165 30.90 -6.27 11.35
CA PRO A 165 29.67 -6.07 12.13
C PRO A 165 29.95 -5.86 13.62
N LEU A 166 29.45 -4.75 14.16
CA LEU A 166 29.44 -4.51 15.60
C LEU A 166 28.47 -5.49 16.26
N ARG A 167 28.87 -6.08 17.39
CA ARG A 167 28.08 -7.10 18.09
C ARG A 167 27.63 -6.61 19.46
N ASP A 168 26.41 -6.99 19.83
CA ASP A 168 25.89 -6.78 21.17
C ASP A 168 26.69 -7.62 22.17
N ALA A 169 27.28 -6.99 23.18
CA ALA A 169 28.17 -7.64 24.13
C ALA A 169 27.49 -8.73 24.98
N ARG A 170 26.16 -8.70 25.11
CA ARG A 170 25.39 -9.64 25.93
C ARG A 170 24.94 -10.86 25.15
N THR A 171 24.59 -10.69 23.88
CA THR A 171 23.97 -11.74 23.04
C THR A 171 24.89 -12.26 21.94
N GLY A 172 25.93 -11.49 21.56
CA GLY A 172 26.83 -11.81 20.46
C GLY A 172 26.23 -11.58 19.06
N PHE A 173 24.96 -11.19 18.96
CA PHE A 173 24.31 -10.89 17.69
C PHE A 173 24.79 -9.55 17.11
N PRO A 174 24.84 -9.41 15.76
CA PRO A 174 25.11 -8.12 15.14
C PRO A 174 24.09 -7.04 15.55
N LEU A 175 24.58 -5.82 15.78
CA LEU A 175 23.75 -4.65 16.03
C LEU A 175 23.15 -4.17 14.71
N LYS A 176 21.83 -3.98 14.66
CA LYS A 176 21.16 -3.46 13.46
C LYS A 176 21.35 -1.96 13.29
N LYS A 177 21.54 -1.51 12.03
CA LYS A 177 21.68 -0.08 11.70
C LYS A 177 20.36 0.69 11.83
N TYR A 178 19.24 0.02 11.56
CA TYR A 178 17.90 0.58 11.61
C TYR A 178 17.02 -0.21 12.56
N SER A 179 15.94 0.41 13.05
CA SER A 179 14.93 -0.32 13.81
C SER A 179 14.14 -1.28 12.90
N GLU A 180 13.58 -2.33 13.48
CA GLU A 180 12.73 -3.27 12.74
C GLU A 180 11.55 -2.56 12.05
N GLN A 181 10.96 -1.56 12.71
CA GLN A 181 9.90 -0.74 12.13
C GLN A 181 10.38 0.03 10.89
N GLN A 182 11.59 0.61 10.93
CA GLN A 182 12.19 1.30 9.79
C GLN A 182 12.46 0.35 8.62
N VAL A 183 12.98 -0.84 8.91
CA VAL A 183 13.23 -1.88 7.91
C VAL A 183 11.94 -2.31 7.21
N TYR A 184 10.89 -2.66 7.95
CA TYR A 184 9.63 -3.06 7.33
C TYR A 184 8.95 -1.93 6.56
N LEU A 185 9.09 -0.69 7.01
CA LEU A 185 8.58 0.47 6.28
C LEU A 185 9.29 0.61 4.94
N ALA A 186 10.63 0.50 4.93
CA ALA A 186 11.43 0.53 3.72
C ALA A 186 11.07 -0.61 2.75
N LYS A 187 10.95 -1.84 3.26
CA LYS A 187 10.53 -3.00 2.47
C LYS A 187 9.17 -2.75 1.84
N ASN A 188 8.18 -2.24 2.59
CA ASN A 188 6.88 -1.91 2.02
C ASN A 188 6.94 -0.80 0.96
N LEU A 189 7.78 0.22 1.13
CA LEU A 189 7.96 1.25 0.10
C LEU A 189 8.57 0.67 -1.20
N MET A 190 9.54 -0.24 -1.07
CA MET A 190 10.30 -0.80 -2.19
C MET A 190 9.61 -1.96 -2.91
N GLU A 191 8.97 -2.86 -2.16
CA GLU A 191 8.49 -4.14 -2.66
C GLU A 191 7.02 -4.08 -3.08
N ARG A 192 6.26 -3.08 -2.63
CA ARG A 192 4.88 -2.93 -3.05
C ARG A 192 4.80 -2.53 -4.54
N PRO A 193 3.98 -3.24 -5.34
CA PRO A 193 3.91 -3.02 -6.77
C PRO A 193 3.69 -1.55 -7.15
N GLY A 194 4.70 -0.93 -7.75
CA GLY A 194 4.63 0.44 -8.27
C GLY A 194 4.63 1.55 -7.21
N LEU A 195 4.72 1.26 -5.91
CA LEU A 195 4.62 2.28 -4.86
C LEU A 195 5.77 3.28 -4.94
N MET A 196 7.03 2.83 -4.83
CA MET A 196 8.20 3.73 -4.93
C MET A 196 8.22 4.52 -6.25
N ALA A 197 7.91 3.87 -7.38
CA ALA A 197 7.82 4.55 -8.66
C ALA A 197 6.74 5.65 -8.67
N SER A 198 5.60 5.41 -8.03
CA SER A 198 4.52 6.40 -7.95
C SER A 198 4.89 7.62 -7.09
N LEU A 199 5.70 7.43 -6.04
CA LEU A 199 6.22 8.51 -5.18
C LEU A 199 7.20 9.44 -5.91
N ASP A 200 7.71 9.00 -7.04
CA ASP A 200 8.61 9.74 -7.91
C ASP A 200 7.95 10.22 -9.21
N SER A 201 6.75 9.71 -9.49
CA SER A 201 6.01 10.02 -10.71
C SER A 201 5.36 11.41 -10.67
N SER A 202 4.68 11.76 -11.76
CA SER A 202 3.80 12.94 -11.82
C SER A 202 2.67 12.93 -10.79
N LYS A 203 2.30 11.77 -10.23
CA LYS A 203 1.33 11.67 -9.13
C LYS A 203 1.84 12.40 -7.88
N ALA A 204 3.14 12.32 -7.58
CA ALA A 204 3.75 13.02 -6.46
C ALA A 204 4.30 14.40 -6.86
N ASN A 205 4.93 14.48 -8.03
CA ASN A 205 5.69 15.66 -8.45
C ASN A 205 4.88 16.66 -9.29
N GLY A 206 3.67 16.31 -9.72
CA GLY A 206 2.87 17.12 -10.65
C GLY A 206 3.35 16.98 -12.10
N HIS A 207 2.61 17.59 -13.03
CA HIS A 207 3.05 17.72 -14.42
C HIS A 207 3.80 19.04 -14.57
N ASN A 208 5.11 18.97 -14.76
CA ASN A 208 5.92 20.16 -14.98
C ASN A 208 5.98 20.46 -16.49
N ILE A 209 5.41 21.59 -16.90
CA ILE A 209 5.31 22.01 -18.31
C ILE A 209 6.68 22.27 -18.97
N PHE A 210 7.74 22.41 -18.15
CA PHE A 210 9.11 22.68 -18.59
C PHE A 210 10.06 21.49 -18.39
N GLY A 211 9.54 20.30 -18.09
CA GLY A 211 10.32 19.06 -17.98
C GLY A 211 11.31 19.08 -16.81
N SER A 212 10.83 18.83 -15.58
CA SER A 212 11.75 18.37 -14.53
C SER A 212 11.96 16.87 -14.68
N HIS A 213 13.23 16.45 -14.68
CA HIS A 213 13.63 15.07 -14.45
C HIS A 213 13.16 14.70 -13.04
N ASN A 214 11.99 14.08 -12.95
CA ASN A 214 11.37 13.75 -11.68
C ASN A 214 12.10 12.63 -10.94
N ASP A 215 13.07 11.97 -11.59
CA ASP A 215 13.97 10.98 -11.00
C ASP A 215 15.34 11.62 -10.71
N ASP A 216 15.40 12.41 -9.63
CA ASP A 216 16.65 13.01 -9.14
C ASP A 216 17.28 12.21 -7.98
N GLY A 217 16.74 11.01 -7.69
CA GLY A 217 17.18 10.17 -6.57
C GLY A 217 16.63 10.60 -5.21
N TRP A 218 15.73 11.59 -5.14
CA TRP A 218 15.22 12.16 -3.90
C TRP A 218 13.71 12.06 -3.74
N LEU A 219 13.28 11.64 -2.55
CA LEU A 219 11.91 11.81 -2.11
C LEU A 219 11.77 13.14 -1.38
N LYS A 220 10.76 13.92 -1.74
CA LYS A 220 10.48 15.27 -1.22
C LYS A 220 9.26 15.26 -0.33
N ASN A 221 9.33 15.91 0.83
CA ASN A 221 8.21 15.95 1.78
C ASN A 221 6.91 16.49 1.16
N TYR A 222 7.00 17.57 0.38
CA TYR A 222 5.84 18.17 -0.30
C TYR A 222 5.28 17.29 -1.43
N SER A 223 6.12 16.48 -2.08
CA SER A 223 5.67 15.53 -3.11
C SER A 223 4.92 14.36 -2.48
N LEU A 224 5.29 13.91 -1.29
CA LEU A 224 4.52 12.91 -0.53
C LEU A 224 3.16 13.47 -0.10
N ASP A 225 3.12 14.72 0.39
CA ASP A 225 1.87 15.39 0.77
C ASP A 225 0.93 15.52 -0.44
N ARG A 226 1.48 15.84 -1.62
CA ARG A 226 0.72 15.86 -2.89
C ARG A 226 0.28 14.47 -3.33
N TRP A 227 1.15 13.47 -3.24
CA TRP A 227 0.82 12.08 -3.60
C TRP A 227 -0.37 11.58 -2.75
N LEU A 228 -0.37 11.83 -1.44
CA LEU A 228 -1.45 11.44 -0.53
C LEU A 228 -2.78 12.10 -0.91
N LYS A 229 -2.74 13.38 -1.27
CA LYS A 229 -3.91 14.11 -1.76
C LYS A 229 -4.43 13.51 -3.07
N ASN A 230 -3.55 13.30 -4.05
CA ASN A 230 -3.92 12.78 -5.36
C ASN A 230 -4.42 11.34 -5.29
N ASP A 231 -3.83 10.50 -4.44
CA ASP A 231 -4.29 9.13 -4.21
C ASP A 231 -5.72 9.11 -3.66
N LYS A 232 -6.00 9.95 -2.67
CA LYS A 232 -7.35 10.10 -2.11
C LYS A 232 -8.37 10.51 -3.19
N GLU A 233 -8.04 11.51 -4.01
CA GLU A 233 -8.90 11.97 -5.11
C GLU A 233 -9.10 10.89 -6.18
N GLU A 234 -8.03 10.19 -6.60
CA GLU A 234 -8.10 9.10 -7.57
C GLU A 234 -8.98 7.95 -7.09
N LYS A 235 -8.93 7.62 -5.80
CA LYS A 235 -9.68 6.51 -5.21
C LYS A 235 -11.10 6.90 -4.80
N GLY A 236 -11.50 8.16 -5.00
CA GLY A 236 -12.85 8.65 -4.69
C GLY A 236 -13.17 8.68 -3.19
N ARG A 237 -12.18 9.00 -2.35
CA ARG A 237 -12.27 8.99 -0.87
C ARG A 237 -12.19 10.40 -0.27
#